data_AF-A0A497BI83-F1
#
_entry.id   AF-A0A497BI83-F1
#
_cell.length_a   1.000
_cell.length_b   1.000
_cell.length_c   1.000
_cell.angle_alpha   90.00
_cell.angle_beta   90.00
_cell.angle_gamma   90.00
#
_symmetry.space_group_name_H-M   'P 1'
#
loop_
_entity.id
_entity.type
_entity.pdbx_description
1 polymer ?
#
loop_
_entity_poly.entity_id
_entity_poly.type
_entity_poly.pdbx_seq_one_letter_code
_entity_poly.pdbx_strand_id
1 'polypeptide(L)'
;MKRTIEVEDTLQDRVDGAVEEVKGLLKQYLEDNPDTDEPPCINNDLDYGGGVHEIVDSSVPIYTHEIDTTWYLHGNDLEAAYEYAGVGENPRENNGMAAIYCYIMGRVVEWYNENAEDIFDEWLKENSPNGY
;
A
#
# COMPACT_ATOMS: atom_id res chain seq x y z
N MET A 1 -27.03 30.44 11.96
CA MET A 1 -26.54 30.56 10.57
C MET A 1 -25.93 29.22 10.18
N LYS A 2 -26.34 28.60 9.07
CA LYS A 2 -25.72 27.36 8.59
C LYS A 2 -24.46 27.70 7.80
N ARG A 3 -23.45 26.83 7.86
CA ARG A 3 -22.25 26.87 7.03
C ARG A 3 -22.16 25.54 6.30
N THR A 4 -21.79 25.60 5.02
CA THR A 4 -21.49 24.42 4.20
C THR A 4 -19.98 24.38 4.00
N ILE A 5 -19.41 23.19 4.08
CA ILE A 5 -17.98 22.94 3.88
C ILE A 5 -17.88 21.84 2.83
N GLU A 6 -16.95 21.99 1.91
CA GLU A 6 -16.57 20.97 0.93
C GLU A 6 -15.19 20.44 1.34
N VAL A 7 -15.02 19.13 1.25
CA VAL A 7 -13.84 18.42 1.75
C VAL A 7 -13.46 17.40 0.68
N GLU A 8 -12.18 17.38 0.30
CA GLU A 8 -11.64 16.45 -0.69
C GLU A 8 -11.17 15.17 0.01
N ASP A 9 -11.78 14.04 -0.34
CA ASP A 9 -11.35 12.73 0.14
C ASP A 9 -10.31 12.15 -0.83
N THR A 10 -9.08 11.99 -0.35
CA THR A 10 -7.94 11.52 -1.16
C THR A 10 -7.36 10.20 -0.67
N LEU A 11 -7.95 9.57 0.36
CA LEU A 11 -7.35 8.36 0.96
C LEU A 11 -7.33 7.20 -0.04
N GLN A 12 -8.43 6.97 -0.76
CA GLN A 12 -8.51 5.89 -1.74
C GLN A 12 -7.54 6.11 -2.91
N ASP A 13 -7.44 7.32 -3.44
CA ASP A 13 -6.51 7.64 -4.53
C ASP A 13 -5.04 7.37 -4.12
N ARG A 14 -4.70 7.61 -2.85
CA ARG A 14 -3.37 7.30 -2.30
C ARG A 14 -3.12 5.79 -2.20
N VAL A 15 -4.13 5.02 -1.78
CA VAL A 15 -4.06 3.56 -1.77
C VAL A 15 -3.88 3.01 -3.18
N ASP A 16 -4.69 3.49 -4.13
CA ASP A 16 -4.63 3.06 -5.53
C ASP A 16 -3.28 3.39 -6.16
N GLY A 17 -2.72 4.57 -5.86
CA GLY A 17 -1.37 4.95 -6.26
C GLY A 17 -0.30 4.01 -5.72
N ALA A 18 -0.31 3.75 -4.40
CA ALA A 18 0.63 2.82 -3.77
C ALA A 18 0.56 1.41 -4.36
N VAL A 19 -0.66 0.92 -4.63
CA VAL A 19 -0.90 -0.38 -5.26
C VAL A 19 -0.27 -0.45 -6.66
N GLU A 20 -0.50 0.56 -7.51
CA GLU A 20 0.07 0.56 -8.86
C GLU A 20 1.60 0.67 -8.85
N GLU A 21 2.18 1.38 -7.89
CA GLU A 21 3.64 1.43 -7.72
C GLU A 21 4.21 0.08 -7.25
N VAL A 22 3.57 -0.61 -6.29
CA VAL A 22 3.98 -1.95 -5.83
C VAL A 22 3.83 -2.99 -6.95
N LYS A 23 2.78 -2.87 -7.77
CA LYS A 23 2.61 -3.70 -8.97
C LYS A 23 3.76 -3.48 -9.97
N GLY A 24 4.19 -2.23 -10.15
CA GLY A 24 5.37 -1.90 -10.93
C GLY A 24 6.64 -2.57 -10.37
N LEU A 25 6.82 -2.49 -9.05
CA LEU A 25 7.95 -3.13 -8.36
C LEU A 25 7.94 -4.67 -8.52
N LEU A 26 6.78 -5.30 -8.39
CA LEU A 26 6.62 -6.74 -8.64
C LEU A 26 7.05 -7.11 -10.06
N LYS A 27 6.58 -6.39 -11.07
CA LYS A 27 6.95 -6.65 -12.47
C LYS A 27 8.45 -6.49 -12.71
N GLN A 28 9.04 -5.43 -12.16
CA GLN A 28 10.49 -5.20 -12.24
C GLN A 28 11.27 -6.36 -11.60
N TYR A 29 10.83 -6.85 -10.43
CA TYR A 29 11.46 -7.99 -9.77
C TYR A 29 11.44 -9.24 -10.67
N LEU A 30 10.31 -9.54 -11.32
CA LEU A 30 10.19 -10.69 -12.20
C LEU A 30 11.10 -10.57 -13.44
N GLU A 31 11.22 -9.38 -14.00
CA GLU A 31 12.15 -9.11 -15.11
C GLU A 31 13.63 -9.30 -14.70
N ASP A 32 13.98 -8.85 -13.49
CA ASP A 32 15.34 -8.96 -12.97
C ASP A 32 15.69 -10.38 -12.47
N ASN A 33 14.67 -11.20 -12.18
CA ASN A 33 14.81 -12.56 -11.65
C ASN A 33 14.02 -13.58 -12.49
N PRO A 34 14.39 -13.77 -13.78
CA PRO A 34 13.58 -14.54 -14.72
C PRO A 34 13.52 -16.05 -14.42
N ASP A 35 14.40 -16.54 -13.54
CA ASP A 35 14.46 -17.95 -13.14
C ASP A 35 13.64 -18.25 -11.87
N THR A 36 12.86 -17.29 -11.36
CA THR A 36 12.00 -17.49 -10.18
C THR A 36 10.85 -18.45 -10.48
N ASP A 37 10.57 -19.37 -9.58
CA ASP A 37 9.54 -20.42 -9.71
C ASP A 37 8.31 -20.18 -8.82
N GLU A 38 8.34 -19.14 -7.99
CA GLU A 38 7.23 -18.69 -7.15
C GLU A 38 7.10 -17.15 -7.16
N PRO A 39 5.90 -16.61 -6.83
CA PRO A 39 5.74 -15.18 -6.61
C PRO A 39 6.63 -14.71 -5.46
N PRO A 40 7.30 -13.55 -5.57
CA PRO A 40 8.13 -13.03 -4.50
C PRO A 40 7.32 -12.80 -3.21
N CYS A 41 7.94 -12.93 -2.05
CA CYS A 41 7.33 -12.52 -0.80
C CYS A 41 7.37 -10.98 -0.68
N ILE A 42 6.22 -10.34 -0.49
CA ILE A 42 6.15 -8.86 -0.36
C ILE A 42 7.04 -8.32 0.75
N ASN A 43 7.08 -8.96 1.92
CA ASN A 43 7.82 -8.50 3.11
C ASN A 43 9.28 -8.96 3.14
N ASN A 44 9.76 -9.63 2.10
CA ASN A 44 11.13 -10.10 2.04
C ASN A 44 11.74 -9.78 0.68
N ASP A 45 11.24 -10.35 -0.39
CA ASP A 45 11.88 -10.25 -1.70
C ASP A 45 11.65 -8.88 -2.35
N LEU A 46 10.40 -8.38 -2.32
CA LEU A 46 10.09 -7.04 -2.85
C LEU A 46 10.55 -5.92 -1.91
N ASP A 47 10.58 -6.18 -0.60
CA ASP A 47 10.89 -5.19 0.41
C ASP A 47 12.27 -5.35 1.05
N TYR A 48 13.15 -6.21 0.51
CA TYR A 48 14.51 -6.39 1.01
C TYR A 48 15.28 -5.06 1.10
N GLY A 49 15.09 -4.21 0.09
CA GLY A 49 15.66 -2.87 0.02
C GLY A 49 14.79 -1.77 0.64
N GLY A 50 13.65 -2.11 1.22
CA GLY A 50 12.65 -1.16 1.74
C GLY A 50 11.75 -0.54 0.67
N GLY A 51 11.70 -1.10 -0.55
CA GLY A 51 10.97 -0.52 -1.68
C GLY A 51 9.47 -0.40 -1.42
N VAL A 52 8.86 -1.41 -0.77
CA VAL A 52 7.43 -1.37 -0.43
C VAL A 52 7.19 -0.32 0.66
N HIS A 53 8.06 -0.26 1.67
CA HIS A 53 7.98 0.76 2.71
C HIS A 53 8.12 2.19 2.15
N GLU A 54 9.03 2.42 1.21
CA GLU A 54 9.23 3.73 0.56
C GLU A 54 8.00 4.16 -0.25
N ILE A 55 7.40 3.24 -1.00
CA ILE A 55 6.16 3.49 -1.75
C ILE A 55 5.01 3.86 -0.78
N VAL A 56 4.84 3.11 0.30
CA VAL A 56 3.75 3.38 1.26
C VAL A 56 3.99 4.69 2.01
N ASP A 57 5.22 4.96 2.48
CA ASP A 57 5.56 6.18 3.21
C ASP A 57 5.35 7.43 2.34
N SER A 58 5.78 7.37 1.07
CA SER A 58 5.57 8.47 0.12
C SER A 58 4.09 8.73 -0.21
N SER A 59 3.22 7.74 0.00
CA SER A 59 1.78 7.84 -0.22
C SER A 59 1.03 8.51 0.95
N VAL A 60 1.66 8.63 2.13
CA VAL A 60 1.09 9.30 3.30
C VAL A 60 1.00 10.83 3.06
N PRO A 61 -0.14 11.49 3.34
CA PRO A 61 -0.26 12.94 3.21
C PRO A 61 0.69 13.65 4.16
N ILE A 62 1.38 14.68 3.66
CA ILE A 62 2.32 15.51 4.44
C ILE A 62 1.71 16.84 4.89
N TYR A 63 0.63 17.29 4.25
CA TYR A 63 -0.01 18.54 4.61
C TYR A 63 -1.03 18.31 5.71
N THR A 64 -0.94 19.08 6.79
CA THR A 64 -1.82 18.93 7.98
C THR A 64 -3.30 18.95 7.64
N HIS A 65 -3.74 19.77 6.68
CA HIS A 65 -5.15 19.83 6.30
C HIS A 65 -5.63 18.54 5.60
N GLU A 66 -4.78 17.87 4.82
CA GLU A 66 -5.07 16.57 4.22
C GLU A 66 -5.13 15.50 5.31
N ILE A 67 -4.15 15.48 6.23
CA ILE A 67 -4.11 14.55 7.36
C ILE A 67 -5.39 14.69 8.22
N ASP A 68 -5.74 15.91 8.60
CA ASP A 68 -6.94 16.21 9.40
C ASP A 68 -8.22 15.79 8.67
N THR A 69 -8.26 15.98 7.35
CA THR A 69 -9.38 15.59 6.49
C THR A 69 -9.52 14.07 6.43
N THR A 70 -8.42 13.36 6.18
CA THR A 70 -8.37 11.89 6.19
C THR A 70 -8.85 11.35 7.54
N TRP A 71 -8.40 11.93 8.65
CA TRP A 71 -8.85 11.56 9.99
C TRP A 71 -10.31 11.89 10.29
N TYR A 72 -10.83 12.99 9.74
CA TYR A 72 -12.22 13.37 9.90
C TYR A 72 -13.16 12.41 9.18
N LEU A 73 -12.76 11.93 8.00
CA LEU A 73 -13.57 11.04 7.17
C LEU A 73 -13.42 9.56 7.56
N HIS A 74 -12.20 9.11 7.86
CA HIS A 74 -11.84 7.68 7.95
C HIS A 74 -11.29 7.24 9.31
N GLY A 75 -11.41 8.08 10.35
CA GLY A 75 -10.71 7.88 11.62
C GLY A 75 -10.86 6.48 12.25
N ASN A 76 -12.05 5.87 12.19
CA ASN A 76 -12.26 4.53 12.72
C ASN A 76 -11.43 3.45 12.02
N ASP A 77 -11.31 3.54 10.69
CA ASP A 77 -10.56 2.57 9.90
C ASP A 77 -9.05 2.72 10.12
N LEU A 78 -8.59 3.97 10.30
CA LEU A 78 -7.20 4.28 10.66
C LEU A 78 -6.84 3.75 12.05
N GLU A 79 -7.73 3.93 13.04
CA GLU A 79 -7.55 3.39 14.39
C GLU A 79 -7.45 1.86 14.34
N ALA A 80 -8.38 1.20 13.63
CA ALA A 80 -8.37 -0.25 13.48
C ALA A 80 -7.09 -0.76 12.81
N ALA A 81 -6.61 -0.09 11.74
CA ALA A 81 -5.38 -0.44 11.07
C ALA A 81 -4.15 -0.30 11.98
N TYR A 82 -4.08 0.79 12.75
CA TYR A 82 -2.99 1.03 13.70
C TYR A 82 -2.98 0.00 14.85
N GLU A 83 -4.14 -0.32 15.40
CA GLU A 83 -4.30 -1.36 16.43
C GLU A 83 -3.89 -2.74 15.92
N TYR A 84 -4.33 -3.09 14.70
CA TYR A 84 -3.96 -4.36 14.06
C TYR A 84 -2.45 -4.47 13.82
N ALA A 85 -1.80 -3.37 13.43
CA ALA A 85 -0.36 -3.32 13.23
C ALA A 85 0.44 -3.43 14.55
N GLY A 86 -0.18 -3.16 15.71
CA GLY A 86 0.44 -3.32 17.02
C GLY A 86 1.60 -2.34 17.28
N VAL A 87 1.56 -1.15 16.66
CA VAL A 87 2.69 -0.19 16.64
C VAL A 87 2.74 0.68 17.90
N GLY A 88 1.64 0.81 18.65
CA GLY A 88 1.61 1.61 19.89
C GLY A 88 0.22 1.72 20.49
N GLU A 89 0.06 2.65 21.44
CA GLU A 89 -1.19 2.84 22.20
C GLU A 89 -2.01 4.04 21.74
N ASN A 90 -1.42 4.99 20.99
CA ASN A 90 -2.07 6.22 20.58
C ASN A 90 -1.94 6.44 19.06
N PRO A 91 -2.97 6.10 18.27
CA PRO A 91 -2.93 6.22 16.81
C PRO A 91 -2.86 7.68 16.32
N ARG A 92 -3.05 8.67 17.20
CA ARG A 92 -2.94 10.11 16.89
C ARG A 92 -1.54 10.68 17.16
N GLU A 93 -0.60 9.89 17.67
CA GLU A 93 0.81 10.32 17.77
C GLU A 93 1.37 10.66 16.38
N ASN A 94 2.33 11.60 16.33
CA ASN A 94 2.89 12.12 15.08
C ASN A 94 1.81 12.58 14.08
N ASN A 95 0.81 13.33 14.57
CA ASN A 95 -0.37 13.77 13.82
C ASN A 95 -1.21 12.63 13.21
N GLY A 96 -1.04 11.41 13.72
CA GLY A 96 -1.70 10.21 13.22
C GLY A 96 -1.27 9.78 11.82
N MET A 97 -0.12 10.26 11.34
CA MET A 97 0.46 9.81 10.07
C MET A 97 0.80 8.32 10.09
N ALA A 98 1.23 7.80 11.25
CA ALA A 98 1.54 6.38 11.42
C ALA A 98 0.30 5.49 11.21
N ALA A 99 -0.89 5.93 11.63
CA ALA A 99 -2.13 5.18 11.40
C ALA A 99 -2.51 5.18 9.91
N ILE A 100 -2.32 6.30 9.21
CA ILE A 100 -2.53 6.40 7.76
C ILE A 100 -1.55 5.47 7.03
N TYR A 101 -0.28 5.47 7.42
CA TYR A 101 0.71 4.53 6.91
C TYR A 101 0.26 3.06 7.09
N CYS A 102 -0.14 2.69 8.31
CA CYS A 102 -0.58 1.32 8.61
C CYS A 102 -1.80 0.92 7.77
N TYR A 103 -2.73 1.85 7.58
CA TYR A 103 -3.89 1.63 6.72
C TYR A 103 -3.48 1.38 5.26
N ILE A 104 -2.67 2.25 4.67
CA ILE A 104 -2.21 2.10 3.27
C ILE A 104 -1.41 0.80 3.11
N MET A 105 -0.47 0.49 4.02
CA MET A 105 0.27 -0.77 4.02
C MET A 105 -0.68 -1.98 4.08
N GLY A 106 -1.68 -1.95 4.95
CA GLY A 106 -2.67 -3.03 5.06
C GLY A 106 -3.39 -3.27 3.74
N ARG A 107 -3.84 -2.21 3.06
CA ARG A 107 -4.51 -2.30 1.76
C ARG A 107 -3.60 -2.79 0.65
N VAL A 108 -2.33 -2.36 0.64
CA VAL A 108 -1.31 -2.84 -0.30
C VAL A 108 -1.05 -4.33 -0.12
N VAL A 109 -0.89 -4.79 1.12
CA VAL A 109 -0.67 -6.21 1.44
C VAL A 109 -1.89 -7.06 1.09
N GLU A 110 -3.10 -6.56 1.39
CA GLU A 110 -4.36 -7.22 1.00
C GLU A 110 -4.43 -7.40 -0.52
N TRP A 111 -4.22 -6.33 -1.29
CA TRP A 111 -4.16 -6.40 -2.74
C TRP A 111 -3.08 -7.38 -3.23
N TYR A 112 -1.88 -7.33 -2.65
CA TYR A 112 -0.79 -8.22 -3.04
C TYR A 112 -1.16 -9.69 -2.88
N ASN A 113 -1.68 -10.07 -1.72
CA ASN A 113 -2.07 -11.44 -1.42
C ASN A 113 -3.19 -11.95 -2.34
N GLU A 114 -4.04 -11.06 -2.85
CA GLU A 114 -5.12 -11.41 -3.77
C GLU A 114 -4.70 -11.48 -5.23
N ASN A 115 -3.60 -10.81 -5.64
CA ASN A 115 -3.29 -10.56 -7.06
C ASN A 115 -1.90 -11.02 -7.51
N ALA A 116 -0.94 -11.21 -6.60
CA ALA A 116 0.46 -11.48 -6.98
C ALA A 116 0.64 -12.80 -7.74
N GLU A 117 -0.12 -13.84 -7.37
CA GLU A 117 -0.07 -15.15 -8.02
C GLU A 117 -0.56 -15.05 -9.48
N ASP A 118 -1.69 -14.37 -9.72
CA ASP A 118 -2.21 -14.16 -11.08
C ASP A 118 -1.22 -13.39 -11.96
N ILE A 119 -0.60 -12.33 -11.42
CA ILE A 119 0.41 -11.54 -12.15
C ILE A 119 1.63 -12.40 -12.49
N PHE A 120 2.08 -13.22 -11.54
CA PHE A 120 3.22 -14.12 -11.75
C PHE A 120 2.90 -15.18 -12.82
N ASP A 121 1.73 -15.79 -12.75
CA ASP A 121 1.25 -16.78 -13.73
C ASP A 121 1.12 -16.19 -15.14
N GLU A 122 0.62 -14.96 -15.25
CA GLU A 122 0.56 -14.22 -16.51
C GLU A 122 1.97 -13.97 -17.06
N TRP A 123 2.88 -13.49 -16.21
CA TRP A 123 4.27 -13.24 -16.59
C TRP A 123 4.98 -14.52 -17.05
N LEU A 124 4.79 -15.65 -16.37
CA LEU A 124 5.34 -16.95 -16.76
C LEU A 124 4.82 -17.40 -18.14
N LYS A 125 3.53 -17.20 -18.44
CA LYS A 125 2.94 -17.53 -19.74
C LYS A 125 3.54 -16.69 -20.86
N GLU A 126 3.83 -15.41 -20.59
CA GLU A 126 4.41 -14.48 -21.57
C GLU A 126 5.90 -14.74 -21.81
N ASN A 127 6.63 -15.20 -20.79
CA ASN A 127 8.09 -15.32 -20.82
C ASN A 127 8.61 -16.77 -20.87
N SER A 128 7.74 -17.78 -20.78
CA SER A 128 8.15 -19.18 -20.96
C SER A 128 8.43 -19.49 -22.43
N PRO A 129 9.64 -20.00 -22.77
CA PRO A 129 10.02 -20.32 -24.14
C PRO A 129 9.22 -21.47 -24.78
N ASN A 130 8.41 -22.18 -24.00
CA ASN A 130 7.48 -23.21 -24.47
C ASN A 130 6.16 -23.03 -23.72
N GLY A 131 5.17 -22.37 -24.33
CA GLY A 131 3.83 -22.27 -23.74
C GLY A 131 3.29 -23.65 -23.38
N TYR A 132 3.06 -23.86 -22.08
CA TYR A 132 2.31 -24.99 -21.53
C TYR A 132 1.02 -24.49 -20.92
#